data_AF-A0A520BHR7-F1
#
_entry.id   AF-A0A520BHR7-F1
#
_cell.length_a   1.000
_cell.length_b   1.000
_cell.length_c   1.000
_cell.angle_alpha   90.00
_cell.angle_beta   90.00
_cell.angle_gamma   90.00
#
_symmetry.space_group_name_H-M   'P 1'
#
loop_
_entity.id
_entity.type
_entity.pdbx_description
1 polymer ?
#
loop_
_entity_poly.entity_id
_entity_poly.type
_entity_poly.pdbx_seq_one_letter_code
_entity_poly.pdbx_strand_id
1 'polypeptide(L)'
;MTSKKPNPIYKSWAIVGLCALFINICYHAMVYAQIKFQLVSGFIPNGIIWEIAKSNIIVGLLHLVGFCAGLFLFVKKKYTLATILSLALFAIGEVYFFFTNG
;
A
#
# COMPACT_ATOMS: atom_id res chain seq x y z
N MET A 1 5.53 33.74 -10.02
CA MET A 1 5.53 32.69 -8.97
C MET A 1 6.93 32.15 -8.81
N THR A 2 7.60 32.44 -7.70
CA THR A 2 8.94 31.90 -7.41
C THR A 2 8.81 30.40 -7.12
N SER A 3 9.38 29.53 -7.96
CA SER A 3 9.38 28.10 -7.67
C SER A 3 10.28 27.87 -6.45
N LYS A 4 9.68 27.74 -5.27
CA LYS A 4 10.39 27.32 -4.05
C LYS A 4 11.10 26.01 -4.40
N LYS A 5 12.44 25.99 -4.33
CA LYS A 5 13.21 24.77 -4.57
C LYS A 5 12.64 23.67 -3.64
N PRO A 6 12.39 22.46 -4.15
CA PRO A 6 11.82 21.40 -3.33
C PRO A 6 12.73 21.11 -2.14
N ASN A 7 12.18 21.09 -0.93
CA ASN A 7 12.96 20.84 0.28
C ASN A 7 13.46 19.37 0.27
N PRO A 8 14.77 19.15 0.41
CA PRO A 8 15.39 17.83 0.30
C PRO A 8 14.86 16.81 1.32
N ILE A 9 14.40 17.26 2.49
CA ILE A 9 13.83 16.39 3.54
C ILE A 9 12.59 15.67 3.01
N TYR A 10 11.67 16.39 2.36
CA TYR A 10 10.45 15.77 1.81
C TYR A 10 10.74 14.83 0.65
N LYS A 11 11.85 15.01 -0.07
CA LYS A 11 12.26 14.05 -1.10
C LYS A 11 12.60 12.70 -0.46
N SER A 12 13.39 12.71 0.62
CA SER A 12 13.75 11.49 1.35
C SER A 12 12.52 10.83 1.97
N TRP A 13 11.64 11.60 2.61
CA TRP A 13 10.40 11.05 3.17
C TRP A 13 9.44 10.50 2.12
N ALA A 14 9.34 11.13 0.94
CA ALA A 14 8.56 10.58 -0.15
C ALA A 14 9.12 9.23 -0.63
N ILE A 15 10.45 9.06 -0.68
CA ILE A 15 11.08 7.76 -1.00
C ILE A 15 10.69 6.73 0.06
N VAL A 16 10.82 7.06 1.34
CA VAL A 16 10.46 6.15 2.45
C VAL A 16 8.98 5.74 2.36
N GLY A 17 8.07 6.69 2.15
CA GLY A 17 6.64 6.41 2.02
C GLY A 17 6.30 5.53 0.81
N LEU A 18 6.95 5.77 -0.33
CA LEU A 18 6.80 4.94 -1.53
C LEU A 18 7.33 3.53 -1.32
N CYS A 19 8.49 3.38 -0.67
CA CYS A 19 9.04 2.07 -0.31
C CYS A 19 8.11 1.32 0.66
N ALA A 20 7.55 1.99 1.67
CA ALA A 20 6.62 1.38 2.60
C ALA A 20 5.36 0.87 1.90
N LEU A 21 4.76 1.67 1.01
CA LEU A 21 3.63 1.24 0.20
C LEU A 21 4.00 0.04 -0.69
N PHE A 22 5.16 0.07 -1.34
CA PHE A 22 5.61 -1.02 -2.21
C PHE A 22 5.76 -2.34 -1.46
N ILE A 23 6.42 -2.32 -0.30
CA ILE A 23 6.58 -3.50 0.55
C ILE A 23 5.21 -4.07 0.95
N ASN A 24 4.24 -3.22 1.30
CA ASN A 24 2.91 -3.68 1.68
C ASN A 24 2.09 -4.23 0.51
N ILE A 25 2.24 -3.66 -0.68
CA ILE A 25 1.65 -4.24 -1.90
C ILE A 25 2.18 -5.66 -2.11
N CYS A 26 3.50 -5.86 -1.99
CA CYS A 26 4.12 -7.17 -2.10
C CYS A 26 3.62 -8.14 -1.02
N TYR A 27 3.47 -7.67 0.22
CA TYR A 27 2.93 -8.47 1.32
C TYR A 27 1.50 -8.95 1.03
N HIS A 28 0.57 -8.05 0.69
CA HIS A 28 -0.81 -8.44 0.40
C HIS A 28 -0.92 -9.31 -0.85
N ALA A 29 -0.09 -9.07 -1.88
CA ALA A 29 -0.03 -9.92 -3.05
C ALA A 29 0.47 -11.34 -2.72
N MET A 30 1.49 -11.45 -1.86
CA MET A 30 1.99 -12.74 -1.38
C MET A 30 0.91 -13.48 -0.60
N VAL A 31 0.22 -12.83 0.35
CA VAL A 31 -0.88 -13.44 1.12
C VAL A 31 -2.00 -13.91 0.20
N TYR A 32 -2.40 -13.08 -0.78
CA TYR A 32 -3.39 -13.48 -1.78
C TYR A 32 -2.95 -14.72 -2.57
N ALA A 33 -1.69 -14.76 -3.03
CA ALA A 33 -1.17 -15.92 -3.75
C ALA A 33 -1.14 -17.17 -2.86
N GLN A 34 -0.69 -17.05 -1.61
CA GLN A 34 -0.68 -18.13 -0.63
C GLN A 34 -2.07 -18.72 -0.41
N ILE A 35 -3.10 -17.86 -0.30
CA ILE A 35 -4.49 -18.26 -0.12
C ILE A 35 -5.05 -18.91 -1.39
N LYS A 36 -4.85 -18.28 -2.56
CA LYS A 36 -5.41 -18.75 -3.84
C LYS A 36 -4.84 -20.09 -4.30
N PHE A 37 -3.54 -20.29 -4.11
CA PHE A 37 -2.85 -21.53 -4.50
C PHE A 37 -2.78 -22.55 -3.36
N GLN A 38 -3.47 -22.30 -2.24
CA GLN A 38 -3.47 -23.17 -1.06
C GLN A 38 -2.05 -23.56 -0.59
N LEU A 39 -1.08 -22.66 -0.74
CA LEU A 39 0.35 -22.94 -0.46
C LEU A 39 0.62 -23.20 1.03
N VAL A 40 -0.37 -22.92 1.89
CA VAL A 40 -0.26 -23.04 3.34
C VAL A 40 -1.17 -24.14 3.92
N SER A 41 -2.23 -24.54 3.21
CA SER A 41 -3.16 -25.60 3.65
C SER A 41 -4.17 -25.95 2.55
N GLY A 42 -4.20 -27.22 2.12
CA GLY A 42 -5.19 -27.75 1.17
C GLY A 42 -6.56 -28.09 1.80
N PHE A 43 -6.72 -27.89 3.11
CA PHE A 43 -7.90 -28.32 3.87
C PHE A 43 -8.98 -27.24 4.02
N ILE A 44 -8.70 -25.98 3.69
CA ILE A 44 -9.64 -24.88 3.93
C ILE A 44 -10.62 -24.75 2.75
N PRO A 45 -11.95 -24.75 2.98
CA PRO A 45 -12.95 -24.53 1.93
C PRO A 45 -12.77 -23.17 1.23
N ASN A 46 -12.91 -23.15 -0.10
CA ASN A 46 -12.73 -21.95 -0.93
C ASN A 46 -13.60 -20.74 -0.51
N GLY A 47 -14.78 -20.98 0.09
CA GLY A 47 -15.64 -19.91 0.58
C GLY A 47 -15.04 -19.15 1.78
N ILE A 48 -14.39 -19.87 2.71
CA ILE A 48 -13.75 -19.27 3.88
C ILE A 48 -12.45 -18.56 3.48
N ILE A 49 -11.73 -19.15 2.53
CA ILE A 49 -10.53 -18.57 1.88
C ILE A 49 -10.83 -17.18 1.28
N TRP A 50 -11.99 -17.03 0.61
CA TRP A 50 -12.37 -15.76 0.00
C TRP A 50 -12.62 -14.65 1.02
N GLU A 51 -13.31 -14.95 2.12
CA GLU A 51 -13.57 -13.97 3.18
C GLU A 51 -12.27 -13.45 3.83
N ILE A 52 -11.28 -14.32 4.01
CA ILE A 52 -9.95 -13.94 4.55
C ILE A 52 -9.13 -13.16 3.51
N ALA A 53 -9.20 -13.55 2.24
CA ALA A 53 -8.46 -12.89 1.16
C ALA A 53 -8.98 -11.49 0.86
N LYS A 54 -10.29 -11.26 1.03
CA LYS A 54 -10.97 -10.02 0.64
C LYS A 54 -10.34 -8.77 1.24
N SER A 55 -10.08 -8.76 2.54
CA SER A 55 -9.44 -7.63 3.23
C SER A 55 -8.04 -7.35 2.69
N ASN A 56 -7.25 -8.40 2.45
CA ASN A 56 -5.91 -8.28 1.86
C ASN A 56 -5.96 -7.71 0.43
N ILE A 57 -6.92 -8.14 -0.39
CA ILE A 57 -7.10 -7.64 -1.76
C ILE A 57 -7.46 -6.16 -1.72
N ILE A 58 -8.43 -5.75 -0.88
CA ILE A 58 -8.89 -4.35 -0.79
C ILE A 58 -7.74 -3.44 -0.37
N VAL A 59 -7.01 -3.80 0.70
CA VAL A 59 -5.90 -2.98 1.20
C VAL A 59 -4.72 -2.99 0.23
N GLY A 60 -4.40 -4.14 -0.38
CA GLY A 60 -3.38 -4.24 -1.42
C GLY A 60 -3.68 -3.33 -2.62
N LEU A 61 -4.93 -3.27 -3.07
CA LEU A 61 -5.36 -2.37 -4.15
C LEU A 61 -5.30 -0.90 -3.73
N LEU A 62 -5.72 -0.57 -2.51
CA LEU A 62 -5.61 0.79 -1.97
C LEU A 62 -4.15 1.27 -1.94
N HIS A 63 -3.24 0.44 -1.43
CA HIS A 63 -1.81 0.73 -1.39
C HIS A 63 -1.23 0.86 -2.81
N LEU A 64 -1.67 0.02 -3.76
CA LEU A 64 -1.24 0.11 -5.16
C LEU A 64 -1.66 1.43 -5.82
N VAL A 65 -2.91 1.85 -5.62
CA VAL A 65 -3.39 3.15 -6.12
C VAL A 65 -2.59 4.29 -5.50
N GLY A 66 -2.35 4.23 -4.18
CA GLY A 66 -1.54 5.21 -3.47
C GLY A 66 -0.10 5.27 -3.95
N PHE A 67 0.49 4.12 -4.26
CA PHE A 67 1.85 4.03 -4.78
C PHE A 67 1.95 4.64 -6.17
N CYS A 68 1.02 4.32 -7.07
CA CYS A 68 0.97 4.90 -8.42
C CYS A 68 0.78 6.42 -8.38
N ALA A 69 -0.15 6.92 -7.57
CA ALA A 69 -0.39 8.35 -7.41
C ALA A 69 0.82 9.07 -6.75
N GLY A 70 1.43 8.44 -5.75
CA GLY A 70 2.65 8.93 -5.10
C GLY A 70 3.84 9.00 -6.06
N LEU A 71 4.06 7.98 -6.88
CA LEU A 71 5.09 7.97 -7.92
C LEU A 71 4.86 9.09 -8.93
N PHE A 72 3.63 9.28 -9.39
CA PHE A 72 3.28 10.37 -10.30
C PHE A 72 3.63 11.74 -9.71
N LEU A 73 3.26 11.98 -8.45
CA LEU A 73 3.59 13.22 -7.73
C LEU A 73 5.11 13.38 -7.53
N PHE A 74 5.82 12.29 -7.24
CA PHE A 74 7.26 12.27 -7.07
C PHE A 74 7.99 12.66 -8.37
N VAL A 75 7.61 12.10 -9.51
CA VAL A 75 8.15 12.45 -10.84
C VAL A 75 7.90 13.93 -11.16
N LYS A 76 6.74 14.47 -10.77
CA LYS A 76 6.43 15.90 -10.88
C LYS A 76 7.14 16.79 -9.84
N LYS A 77 8.07 16.24 -9.06
CA LYS A 77 8.82 16.92 -7.98
C LYS A 77 7.93 17.50 -6.87
N LYS A 78 6.69 17.01 -6.74
CA LYS A 78 5.73 17.41 -5.69
C LYS A 78 5.93 16.56 -4.42
N TYR A 79 7.13 16.58 -3.86
CA TYR A 79 7.55 15.64 -2.81
C TYR A 79 6.73 15.75 -1.51
N THR A 80 6.31 16.96 -1.11
CA THR A 80 5.47 17.13 0.08
C THR A 80 4.12 16.44 -0.10
N LEU A 81 3.46 16.62 -1.24
CA LEU A 81 2.19 15.94 -1.53
C LEU A 81 2.40 14.42 -1.65
N ALA A 82 3.47 13.98 -2.31
CA ALA A 82 3.80 12.55 -2.38
C ALA A 82 3.99 11.94 -0.98
N THR A 83 4.72 12.63 -0.09
CA THR A 83 4.92 12.20 1.30
C THR A 83 3.60 12.06 2.05
N ILE A 84 2.78 13.12 2.04
CA ILE A 84 1.50 13.14 2.76
C ILE A 84 0.58 12.05 2.22
N LEU A 85 0.45 11.93 0.90
CA LEU A 85 -0.40 10.94 0.28
C LEU A 85 0.05 9.51 0.62
N SER A 86 1.35 9.22 0.49
CA SER A 86 1.87 7.88 0.73
C SER A 86 1.70 7.45 2.18
N LEU A 87 2.01 8.33 3.14
CA LEU A 87 1.85 8.04 4.57
C LEU A 87 0.38 7.94 4.97
N ALA A 88 -0.49 8.81 4.45
CA ALA A 88 -1.91 8.77 4.76
C ALA A 88 -2.57 7.48 4.23
N LEU A 89 -2.29 7.10 2.98
CA LEU A 89 -2.85 5.88 2.40
C LEU A 89 -2.31 4.61 3.05
N PHE A 90 -1.03 4.62 3.45
CA PHE A 90 -0.48 3.54 4.27
C PHE A 90 -1.24 3.43 5.60
N ALA A 91 -1.36 4.52 6.36
CA ALA A 91 -2.05 4.51 7.65
C ALA A 91 -3.53 4.09 7.52
N ILE A 92 -4.25 4.59 6.51
CA ILE A 92 -5.65 4.22 6.27
C ILE A 92 -5.77 2.72 5.95
N GLY A 93 -4.87 2.19 5.12
CA GLY A 93 -4.88 0.77 4.76
C GLY A 93 -4.63 -0.13 5.96
N GLU A 94 -3.62 0.19 6.78
CA GLU A 94 -3.33 -0.57 8.02
C GLU A 94 -4.48 -0.51 9.03
N VAL A 95 -5.08 0.67 9.22
CA VAL A 95 -6.23 0.83 10.14
C VAL A 95 -7.41 -0.01 9.65
N TYR A 96 -7.74 0.05 8.36
CA TYR A 96 -8.81 -0.77 7.79
C TYR A 96 -8.50 -2.27 7.93
N PHE A 97 -7.26 -2.67 7.66
CA PHE A 97 -6.84 -4.07 7.80
C PHE A 97 -7.00 -4.57 9.22
N PHE A 98 -6.60 -3.77 10.21
CA PHE A 98 -6.72 -4.11 11.63
C PHE A 98 -8.19 -4.29 12.05
N PHE A 99 -9.07 -3.35 11.72
CA PHE A 99 -10.50 -3.45 12.09
C PHE A 99 -11.26 -4.56 11.36
N THR A 100 -10.77 -5.02 10.20
CA THR A 100 -11.43 -6.09 9.44
C THR A 100 -10.92 -7.49 9.78
N ASN A 101 -9.77 -7.62 10.46
CA ASN A 101 -9.15 -8.91 10.76
C ASN A 101 -8.77 -9.10 12.25
N GLY A 102 -8.99 -8.10 13.11
CA GLY A 102 -8.78 -8.18 14.56
C GLY A 102 -10.08 -8.36 15.31
#